data_AF-A0A9D8PLK2-F1
#
_entry.id   AF-A0A9D8PLK2-F1
#
_cell.length_a   1.000
_cell.length_b   1.000
_cell.length_c   1.000
_cell.angle_alpha   90.00
_cell.angle_beta   90.00
_cell.angle_gamma   90.00
#
_symmetry.space_group_name_H-M   'P 1'
#
loop_
_entity.id
_entity.type
_entity.pdbx_description
1 polymer ?
#
loop_
_entity_poly.entity_id
_entity_poly.type
_entity_poly.pdbx_seq_one_letter_code
_entity_poly.pdbx_strand_id
1 'polypeptide(L)'
;MTRHTSPLLFQQLKAAILRLRDQGTTLLTYKDLRERLLSQFPNLDDATLRTVLGLLDGPGVLKQLDFGDVVLLKPEWLGVYGQAVVRALKQAEPQLGALPVGAISAAELPFADQPRLERSEEPLLLAELERQLQERKICLRQGGRLVFPSFCGLERPASPALPPRFMSYAVRGWLDELHATLVVTLEETRVFQLQELWRDAAAFCTVASDGSRPGAPASGPALAPSGPALAVQLQRDNASEGTITVHTAASLSLTARAQFAQLIHSHLRNAAESVERRRHWLCPHCHAPKGNEAVLMQKLERDGEQARVTCDACDKPIPLYDDLERLLADPEVRRQAAALANESPQLTARRKGKLLLLEVGARLTSANQKWQEVTPDEDDGIDLQVEFTDDDGNGTGRYLYLQLKAGPSHLRRRADGREMFAIKKPRWIHTWTQQPGPVMLVIGREAGFDLDAECDDEVAFPHTTTTAERILSAAIVQRLKSRHSEFFSTSRSGSRAFPDVRWMEISSVLQRELAAGRRPEEIKQIEFEGEPLDMASVLRWRRRILAEAAPAI
;
A
#
# COMPACT_ATOMS: atom_id res chain seq x y z
N MET A 1 -8.10 -16.53 29.65
CA MET A 1 -9.23 -17.43 29.27
C MET A 1 -9.54 -17.21 27.80
N THR A 2 -9.06 -18.10 26.93
CA THR A 2 -9.37 -18.14 25.51
C THR A 2 -10.85 -18.44 25.33
N ARG A 3 -11.64 -17.45 24.89
CA ARG A 3 -13.08 -17.61 24.65
C ARG A 3 -13.27 -18.32 23.32
N HIS A 4 -13.54 -19.62 23.35
CA HIS A 4 -13.92 -20.38 22.17
C HIS A 4 -15.36 -20.03 21.79
N THR A 5 -15.58 -19.49 20.59
CA THR A 5 -16.93 -19.39 20.01
C THR A 5 -17.46 -20.82 19.83
N SER A 6 -18.66 -21.12 20.32
CA SER A 6 -19.20 -22.48 20.15
C SER A 6 -19.39 -22.77 18.64
N PRO A 7 -19.05 -23.98 18.14
CA PRO A 7 -19.19 -24.32 16.72
C PRO A 7 -20.61 -24.09 16.18
N LEU A 8 -21.62 -24.29 17.02
CA LEU A 8 -23.03 -24.04 16.68
C LEU A 8 -23.31 -22.55 16.47
N LEU A 9 -22.84 -21.68 17.38
CA LEU A 9 -23.02 -20.24 17.27
C LEU A 9 -22.32 -19.69 16.03
N PHE A 10 -21.11 -20.18 15.73
CA PHE A 10 -20.40 -19.82 14.49
C PHE A 10 -21.22 -20.18 13.24
N GLN A 11 -21.76 -21.41 13.16
CA GLN A 11 -22.57 -21.83 12.01
C GLN A 11 -23.84 -20.98 11.85
N GLN A 12 -24.51 -20.65 12.95
CA GLN A 12 -25.71 -19.82 12.94
C GLN A 12 -25.40 -18.37 12.49
N LEU A 13 -24.34 -17.77 13.03
CA LEU A 13 -23.90 -16.42 12.63
C LEU A 13 -23.45 -16.39 11.16
N LYS A 14 -22.67 -17.38 10.72
CA LYS A 14 -22.28 -17.54 9.31
C LYS A 14 -23.51 -17.60 8.41
N ALA A 15 -24.51 -18.41 8.75
CA ALA A 15 -25.74 -18.54 7.95
C ALA A 15 -26.55 -17.24 7.92
N ALA A 16 -26.57 -16.46 9.00
CA ALA A 16 -27.25 -15.16 9.04
C ALA A 16 -26.52 -14.11 8.17
N ILE A 17 -25.19 -14.07 8.24
CA ILE A 17 -24.36 -13.16 7.42
C ILE A 17 -24.52 -13.48 5.93
N LEU A 18 -24.49 -14.78 5.56
CA LEU A 18 -24.67 -15.21 4.18
C LEU A 18 -26.08 -14.87 3.66
N ARG A 19 -27.12 -14.95 4.49
CA ARG A 19 -28.47 -14.50 4.12
C ARG A 19 -28.51 -13.01 3.78
N LEU A 20 -27.84 -12.16 4.55
CA LEU A 20 -27.76 -10.71 4.25
C LEU A 20 -27.09 -10.44 2.89
N ARG A 21 -26.03 -11.19 2.58
CA ARG A 21 -25.35 -11.15 1.28
C ARG A 21 -26.27 -11.56 0.14
N ASP A 22 -26.95 -12.70 0.31
CA ASP A 22 -27.80 -13.29 -0.72
C ASP A 22 -29.07 -12.44 -0.99
N GLN A 23 -29.48 -11.61 -0.01
CA GLN A 23 -30.54 -10.60 -0.16
C GLN A 23 -30.14 -9.35 -0.96
N GLY A 24 -28.89 -9.27 -1.44
CA GLY A 24 -28.42 -8.17 -2.28
C GLY A 24 -27.39 -7.27 -1.60
N THR A 25 -27.30 -7.26 -0.28
CA THR A 25 -26.40 -6.39 0.49
C THR A 25 -24.94 -6.60 0.10
N THR A 26 -24.24 -5.52 -0.27
CA THR A 26 -22.83 -5.57 -0.68
C THR A 26 -21.89 -5.14 0.45
N LEU A 27 -22.12 -3.95 1.03
CA LEU A 27 -21.32 -3.39 2.11
C LEU A 27 -22.19 -3.11 3.33
N LEU A 28 -21.65 -3.37 4.53
CA LEU A 28 -22.25 -2.97 5.79
C LEU A 28 -21.17 -2.48 6.74
N THR A 29 -21.48 -1.50 7.59
CA THR A 29 -20.62 -1.28 8.75
C THR A 29 -20.73 -2.43 9.74
N TYR A 30 -19.71 -2.59 10.55
CA TYR A 30 -19.72 -3.46 11.71
C TYR A 30 -20.91 -3.15 12.61
N LYS A 31 -21.25 -1.86 12.79
CA LYS A 31 -22.38 -1.43 13.62
C LYS A 31 -23.72 -1.91 13.03
N ASP A 32 -23.97 -1.66 11.75
CA ASP A 32 -25.22 -2.06 11.10
C ASP A 32 -25.35 -3.59 11.03
N LEU A 33 -24.23 -4.28 10.75
CA LEU A 33 -24.18 -5.72 10.79
C LEU A 33 -24.52 -6.25 12.18
N ARG A 34 -23.92 -5.67 13.23
CA ARG A 34 -24.19 -6.02 14.62
C ARG A 34 -25.65 -5.78 14.98
N GLU A 35 -26.21 -4.62 14.64
CA GLU A 35 -27.61 -4.29 14.93
C GLU A 35 -28.57 -5.27 14.24
N ARG A 36 -28.31 -5.61 12.97
CA ARG A 36 -29.09 -6.62 12.24
C ARG A 36 -28.97 -8.00 12.88
N LEU A 37 -27.79 -8.39 13.33
CA LEU A 37 -27.56 -9.69 13.96
C LEU A 37 -28.13 -9.76 15.39
N LEU A 38 -28.10 -8.68 16.17
CA LEU A 38 -28.66 -8.63 17.53
C LEU A 38 -30.16 -8.93 17.56
N SER A 39 -30.90 -8.59 16.50
CA SER A 39 -32.31 -8.94 16.37
C SER A 39 -32.56 -10.46 16.39
N GLN A 40 -31.59 -11.25 15.92
CA GLN A 40 -31.64 -12.73 15.87
C GLN A 40 -30.82 -13.38 16.99
N PHE A 41 -29.81 -12.68 17.51
CA PHE A 41 -28.88 -13.15 18.53
C PHE A 41 -28.74 -12.11 19.65
N PRO A 42 -29.69 -12.04 20.61
CA PRO A 42 -29.73 -10.98 21.62
C PRO A 42 -28.50 -10.94 22.55
N ASN A 43 -27.84 -12.08 22.74
CA ASN A 43 -26.66 -12.22 23.61
C ASN A 43 -25.33 -12.13 22.86
N LEU A 44 -25.33 -11.65 21.60
CA LEU A 44 -24.11 -11.52 20.81
C LEU A 44 -23.21 -10.40 21.37
N ASP A 45 -22.02 -10.77 21.82
CA ASP A 45 -20.98 -9.81 22.20
C ASP A 45 -20.05 -9.44 21.03
N ASP A 46 -19.38 -8.30 21.14
CA ASP A 46 -18.53 -7.77 20.07
C ASP A 46 -17.28 -8.63 19.82
N ALA A 47 -16.71 -9.20 20.88
CA ALA A 47 -15.52 -10.05 20.77
C ALA A 47 -15.82 -11.31 19.94
N THR A 48 -17.00 -11.90 20.15
CA THR A 48 -17.47 -13.07 19.41
C THR A 48 -17.74 -12.70 17.96
N LEU A 49 -18.47 -11.62 17.69
CA LEU A 49 -18.75 -11.19 16.32
C LEU A 49 -17.45 -10.91 15.55
N ARG A 50 -16.48 -10.21 16.13
CA ARG A 50 -15.17 -9.96 15.51
C ARG A 50 -14.40 -11.25 15.23
N THR A 51 -14.44 -12.21 16.15
CA THR A 51 -13.83 -13.53 15.94
C THR A 51 -14.47 -14.24 14.74
N VAL A 52 -15.80 -14.27 14.67
CA VAL A 52 -16.53 -14.88 13.53
C VAL A 52 -16.20 -14.18 12.21
N LEU A 53 -16.17 -12.84 12.21
CA LEU A 53 -15.80 -12.08 11.01
C LEU A 53 -14.37 -12.39 10.56
N GLY A 54 -13.41 -12.50 11.49
CA GLY A 54 -12.04 -12.92 11.17
C GLY A 54 -11.97 -14.32 10.56
N LEU A 55 -12.75 -15.27 11.11
CA LEU A 55 -12.84 -16.64 10.58
C LEU A 55 -13.51 -16.72 9.20
N LEU A 56 -14.36 -15.76 8.83
CA LEU A 56 -14.99 -15.69 7.51
C LEU A 56 -14.18 -14.86 6.50
N ASP A 57 -13.45 -13.86 6.99
CA ASP A 57 -12.49 -13.10 6.20
C ASP A 57 -11.37 -14.01 5.74
N GLY A 58 -10.80 -14.83 6.64
CA GLY A 58 -9.70 -15.77 6.34
C GLY A 58 -9.89 -16.57 5.05
N PRO A 59 -11.01 -17.27 4.79
CA PRO A 59 -11.24 -17.98 3.53
C PRO A 59 -11.75 -17.12 2.35
N GLY A 60 -11.92 -15.81 2.52
CA GLY A 60 -12.44 -14.88 1.52
C GLY A 60 -13.96 -14.97 1.31
N VAL A 61 -14.71 -15.40 2.32
CA VAL A 61 -16.20 -15.45 2.28
C VAL A 61 -16.79 -14.06 2.33
N LEU A 62 -16.15 -13.19 3.11
CA LEU A 62 -16.36 -11.75 3.19
C LEU A 62 -14.99 -11.08 3.28
N LYS A 63 -14.94 -9.75 3.32
CA LYS A 63 -13.71 -9.01 3.58
C LYS A 63 -13.95 -7.92 4.62
N GLN A 64 -13.20 -7.93 5.72
CA GLN A 64 -13.16 -6.77 6.60
C GLN A 64 -12.22 -5.73 5.99
N LEU A 65 -12.70 -4.49 5.87
CA LEU A 65 -11.87 -3.38 5.42
C LEU A 65 -11.03 -2.89 6.59
N ASP A 66 -9.78 -2.55 6.32
CA ASP A 66 -8.84 -2.05 7.34
C ASP A 66 -9.15 -0.59 7.75
N PHE A 67 -10.21 -0.02 7.19
CA PHE A 67 -10.74 1.32 7.48
C PHE A 67 -12.28 1.30 7.56
N GLY A 68 -12.82 2.23 8.34
CA GLY A 68 -14.25 2.53 8.41
C GLY A 68 -15.12 1.51 9.15
N ASP A 69 -14.51 0.48 9.76
CA ASP A 69 -15.19 -0.72 10.27
C ASP A 69 -16.19 -1.31 9.27
N VAL A 70 -15.86 -1.30 7.98
CA VAL A 70 -16.77 -1.79 6.94
C VAL A 70 -16.49 -3.27 6.66
N VAL A 71 -17.56 -4.03 6.45
CA VAL A 71 -17.54 -5.43 6.03
C VAL A 71 -18.11 -5.51 4.62
N LEU A 72 -17.26 -5.90 3.68
CA LEU A 72 -17.65 -6.23 2.31
C LEU A 72 -18.15 -7.68 2.28
N LEU A 73 -19.46 -7.86 2.15
CA LEU A 73 -20.10 -9.18 2.10
C LEU A 73 -19.91 -9.89 0.76
N LYS A 74 -19.62 -9.13 -0.30
CA LYS A 74 -19.42 -9.62 -1.67
C LYS A 74 -18.02 -9.26 -2.17
N PRO A 75 -16.95 -9.91 -1.68
CA PRO A 75 -15.57 -9.61 -2.08
C PRO A 75 -15.30 -9.81 -3.59
N GLU A 76 -16.16 -10.52 -4.31
CA GLU A 76 -16.14 -10.62 -5.77
C GLU A 76 -16.15 -9.27 -6.50
N TRP A 77 -16.72 -8.22 -5.88
CA TRP A 77 -16.72 -6.88 -6.44
C TRP A 77 -15.32 -6.28 -6.59
N LEU A 78 -14.39 -6.58 -5.68
CA LEU A 78 -12.97 -6.21 -5.85
C LEU A 78 -12.39 -6.79 -7.14
N GLY A 79 -12.88 -7.97 -7.53
CA GLY A 79 -12.52 -8.61 -8.79
C GLY A 79 -13.07 -7.93 -10.03
N VAL A 80 -14.35 -7.53 -9.99
CA VAL A 80 -15.00 -6.79 -11.08
C VAL A 80 -14.27 -5.48 -11.32
N TYR A 81 -14.04 -4.70 -10.27
CA TYR A 81 -13.34 -3.43 -10.36
C TYR A 81 -11.85 -3.60 -10.71
N GLY A 82 -11.20 -4.66 -10.22
CA GLY A 82 -9.84 -5.01 -10.63
C GLY A 82 -9.72 -5.28 -12.13
N GLN A 83 -10.73 -5.91 -12.76
CA GLN A 83 -10.76 -6.06 -14.22
C GLN A 83 -10.92 -4.73 -14.95
N ALA A 84 -11.72 -3.80 -14.41
CA ALA A 84 -11.83 -2.45 -14.96
C ALA A 84 -10.48 -1.71 -14.91
N VAL A 85 -9.71 -1.85 -13.82
CA VAL A 85 -8.33 -1.32 -13.73
C VAL A 85 -7.42 -1.93 -14.79
N VAL A 86 -7.47 -3.26 -14.98
CA VAL A 86 -6.69 -3.95 -16.01
C VAL A 86 -7.04 -3.47 -17.41
N ARG A 87 -8.33 -3.25 -17.70
CA ARG A 87 -8.78 -2.69 -18.98
C ARG A 87 -8.29 -1.26 -19.15
N ALA A 88 -8.37 -0.43 -18.11
CA ALA A 88 -7.83 0.93 -18.13
C ALA A 88 -6.34 0.91 -18.49
N LEU A 89 -5.55 0.03 -17.87
CA LEU A 89 -4.12 -0.12 -18.15
C LEU A 89 -3.82 -0.56 -19.59
N LYS A 90 -4.69 -1.39 -20.18
CA LYS A 90 -4.56 -1.83 -21.57
C LYS A 90 -4.98 -0.77 -22.60
N GLN A 91 -5.90 0.12 -22.22
CA GLN A 91 -6.42 1.19 -23.09
C GLN A 91 -5.65 2.50 -22.97
N ALA A 92 -5.07 2.77 -21.79
CA ALA A 92 -4.10 3.84 -21.60
C ALA A 92 -2.96 3.69 -22.62
N GLU A 93 -2.36 4.81 -23.04
CA GLU A 93 -1.33 4.86 -24.10
C GLU A 93 -0.47 3.59 -24.08
N PRO A 94 -0.61 2.75 -25.12
CA PRO A 94 -0.19 1.37 -25.05
C PRO A 94 1.31 1.38 -24.82
N GLN A 95 1.74 0.84 -23.67
CA GLN A 95 3.11 0.46 -23.27
C GLN A 95 3.59 1.05 -21.94
N LEU A 96 3.01 2.13 -21.41
CA LEU A 96 3.55 2.74 -20.17
C LEU A 96 3.18 1.99 -18.88
N GLY A 97 2.10 1.19 -18.87
CA GLY A 97 1.68 0.43 -17.69
C GLY A 97 1.37 1.32 -16.49
N ALA A 98 0.80 2.50 -16.71
CA ALA A 98 0.57 3.49 -15.65
C ALA A 98 -0.79 4.18 -15.78
N LEU A 99 -1.40 4.50 -14.64
CA LEU A 99 -2.62 5.30 -14.53
C LEU A 99 -2.35 6.62 -13.79
N PRO A 100 -3.10 7.70 -14.05
CA PRO A 100 -3.05 8.89 -13.19
C PRO A 100 -3.37 8.52 -11.73
N VAL A 101 -2.70 9.19 -10.78
CA VAL A 101 -3.11 9.10 -9.37
C VAL A 101 -4.55 9.60 -9.25
N GLY A 102 -5.39 8.85 -8.56
CA GLY A 102 -6.80 9.20 -8.34
C GLY A 102 -7.76 8.61 -9.38
N ALA A 103 -7.27 8.11 -10.53
CA ALA A 103 -8.11 7.50 -11.55
C ALA A 103 -8.94 6.31 -11.03
N ILE A 104 -8.35 5.51 -10.13
CA ILE A 104 -9.06 4.40 -9.48
C ILE A 104 -10.11 4.96 -8.52
N SER A 105 -9.74 5.84 -7.58
CA SER A 105 -10.69 6.42 -6.62
C SER A 105 -11.83 7.23 -7.25
N ALA A 106 -11.59 7.88 -8.39
CA ALA A 106 -12.59 8.66 -9.12
C ALA A 106 -13.54 7.80 -9.98
N ALA A 107 -13.35 6.47 -9.99
CA ALA A 107 -14.11 5.55 -10.84
C ALA A 107 -14.02 5.86 -12.34
N GLU A 108 -12.93 6.50 -12.79
CA GLU A 108 -12.65 6.79 -14.21
C GLU A 108 -12.10 5.55 -14.93
N LEU A 109 -12.81 4.44 -14.80
CA LEU A 109 -12.41 3.14 -15.31
C LEU A 109 -13.38 2.65 -16.39
N PRO A 110 -12.90 1.90 -17.40
CA PRO A 110 -13.73 1.36 -18.46
C PRO A 110 -14.44 0.08 -18.01
N PHE A 111 -15.65 0.22 -17.48
CA PHE A 111 -16.48 -0.90 -17.01
C PHE A 111 -17.15 -1.68 -18.17
N ALA A 112 -17.32 -1.08 -19.35
CA ALA A 112 -18.10 -1.64 -20.47
C ALA A 112 -19.48 -2.15 -19.98
N ASP A 113 -19.80 -3.42 -20.18
CA ASP A 113 -21.09 -4.03 -19.78
C ASP A 113 -21.11 -4.56 -18.32
N GLN A 114 -20.08 -4.29 -17.52
CA GLN A 114 -20.03 -4.77 -16.14
C GLN A 114 -20.93 -3.94 -15.23
N PRO A 115 -21.64 -4.56 -14.28
CA PRO A 115 -22.44 -3.83 -13.32
C PRO A 115 -21.54 -2.95 -12.45
N ARG A 116 -22.11 -1.84 -11.95
CA ARG A 116 -21.46 -0.94 -10.99
C ARG A 116 -22.22 -0.97 -9.68
N LEU A 117 -21.50 -0.71 -8.59
CA LEU A 117 -22.11 -0.49 -7.29
C LEU A 117 -22.86 0.83 -7.23
N GLU A 118 -23.71 0.95 -6.22
CA GLU A 118 -24.35 2.19 -5.85
C GLU A 118 -23.30 3.29 -5.60
N ARG A 119 -23.62 4.54 -5.96
CA ARG A 119 -22.68 5.67 -5.89
C ARG A 119 -22.11 5.94 -4.49
N SER A 120 -22.84 5.55 -3.45
CA SER A 120 -22.42 5.69 -2.05
C SER A 120 -21.45 4.58 -1.62
N GLU A 121 -21.57 3.38 -2.19
CA GLU A 121 -20.77 2.19 -1.85
C GLU A 121 -19.46 2.11 -2.67
N GLU A 122 -19.52 2.54 -3.93
CA GLU A 122 -18.44 2.46 -4.90
C GLU A 122 -17.11 3.10 -4.43
N PRO A 123 -17.09 4.32 -3.82
CA PRO A 123 -15.85 4.94 -3.35
C PRO A 123 -15.11 4.11 -2.29
N LEU A 124 -15.83 3.41 -1.41
CA LEU A 124 -15.23 2.57 -0.37
C LEU A 124 -14.54 1.35 -0.99
N LEU A 125 -15.19 0.72 -1.98
CA LEU A 125 -14.62 -0.42 -2.69
C LEU A 125 -13.38 -0.02 -3.51
N LEU A 126 -13.46 1.09 -4.25
CA LEU A 126 -12.34 1.60 -5.06
C LEU A 126 -11.14 1.97 -4.20
N ALA A 127 -11.39 2.58 -3.05
CA ALA A 127 -10.35 2.89 -2.10
C ALA A 127 -9.69 1.64 -1.52
N GLU A 128 -10.48 0.61 -1.18
CA GLU A 128 -9.95 -0.68 -0.73
C GLU A 128 -9.13 -1.34 -1.83
N LEU A 129 -9.62 -1.34 -3.08
CA LEU A 129 -8.91 -1.89 -4.22
C LEU A 129 -7.56 -1.20 -4.41
N GLU A 130 -7.54 0.14 -4.46
CA GLU A 130 -6.31 0.90 -4.64
C GLU A 130 -5.31 0.68 -3.49
N ARG A 131 -5.82 0.58 -2.25
CA ARG A 131 -5.00 0.25 -1.07
C ARG A 131 -4.38 -1.13 -1.21
N GLN A 132 -5.16 -2.15 -1.55
CA GLN A 132 -4.64 -3.51 -1.72
C GLN A 132 -3.62 -3.63 -2.84
N LEU A 133 -3.81 -2.92 -3.96
CA LEU A 133 -2.83 -2.88 -5.04
C LEU A 133 -1.48 -2.31 -4.57
N GLN A 134 -1.50 -1.28 -3.72
CA GLN A 134 -0.29 -0.68 -3.16
C GLN A 134 0.37 -1.55 -2.08
N GLU A 135 -0.42 -2.06 -1.12
CA GLU A 135 0.10 -2.87 -0.02
C GLU A 135 0.68 -4.20 -0.47
N ARG A 136 0.05 -4.81 -1.49
CA ARG A 136 0.56 -6.03 -2.12
C ARG A 136 1.70 -5.76 -3.09
N LYS A 137 2.18 -4.52 -3.17
CA LYS A 137 3.29 -4.10 -4.03
C LYS A 137 3.06 -4.44 -5.51
N ILE A 138 1.81 -4.35 -5.96
CA ILE A 138 1.42 -4.56 -7.36
C ILE A 138 1.65 -3.27 -8.15
N CYS A 139 1.52 -2.11 -7.49
CA CYS A 139 1.83 -0.81 -8.07
C CYS A 139 2.60 0.09 -7.11
N LEU A 140 3.28 1.09 -7.69
CA LEU A 140 3.98 2.15 -6.96
C LEU A 140 3.55 3.53 -7.45
N ARG A 141 3.75 4.56 -6.62
CA ARG A 141 3.46 5.95 -6.97
C ARG A 141 4.73 6.66 -7.41
N GLN A 142 4.77 7.11 -8.67
CA GLN A 142 5.89 7.84 -9.24
C GLN A 142 5.39 8.94 -10.18
N GLY A 143 5.90 10.17 -10.02
CA GLY A 143 5.60 11.28 -10.92
C GLY A 143 4.10 11.60 -11.10
N GLY A 144 3.29 11.47 -10.05
CA GLY A 144 1.84 11.67 -10.13
C GLY A 144 1.06 10.54 -10.80
N ARG A 145 1.70 9.40 -11.08
CA ARG A 145 1.09 8.20 -11.66
C ARG A 145 1.19 7.00 -10.73
N LEU A 146 0.24 6.08 -10.86
CA LEU A 146 0.29 4.71 -10.34
C LEU A 146 0.91 3.84 -11.43
N VAL A 147 2.15 3.40 -11.22
CA VAL A 147 2.93 2.58 -12.15
C VAL A 147 2.78 1.10 -11.77
N PHE A 148 2.44 0.27 -12.74
CA PHE A 148 2.22 -1.18 -12.60
C PHE A 148 3.30 -1.93 -13.39
N PRO A 149 4.38 -2.40 -12.74
CA PRO A 149 5.54 -2.95 -13.46
C PRO A 149 5.20 -4.08 -14.43
N SER A 150 4.32 -5.02 -14.05
CA SER A 150 3.92 -6.15 -14.91
C SER A 150 3.06 -5.76 -16.11
N PHE A 151 2.58 -4.51 -16.18
CA PHE A 151 1.78 -3.99 -17.28
C PHE A 151 2.58 -3.06 -18.19
N CYS A 152 3.88 -2.86 -17.92
CA CYS A 152 4.76 -2.15 -18.84
C CYS A 152 4.88 -2.98 -20.13
N GLY A 153 4.48 -2.40 -21.25
CA GLY A 153 4.52 -3.05 -22.55
C GLY A 153 5.80 -2.76 -23.34
N LEU A 154 6.64 -1.83 -22.86
CA LEU A 154 7.86 -1.40 -23.53
C LEU A 154 8.88 -2.53 -23.57
N GLU A 155 9.36 -2.85 -24.77
CA GLU A 155 10.52 -3.73 -24.94
C GLU A 155 11.79 -2.95 -24.62
N ARG A 156 12.75 -3.61 -23.95
CA ARG A 156 14.03 -2.97 -23.67
C ARG A 156 14.84 -2.84 -24.97
N PRO A 157 15.33 -1.65 -25.33
CA PRO A 157 16.21 -1.52 -26.48
C PRO A 157 17.52 -2.30 -26.25
N ALA A 158 18.10 -2.82 -27.34
CA ALA A 158 19.36 -3.56 -27.25
C ALA A 158 20.54 -2.68 -26.82
N SER A 159 20.46 -1.37 -27.10
CA SER A 159 21.44 -0.36 -26.73
C SER A 159 20.80 0.73 -25.85
N PRO A 160 21.46 1.18 -24.76
CA PRO A 160 22.76 0.70 -24.27
C PRO A 160 22.69 -0.71 -23.69
N ALA A 161 23.82 -1.42 -23.73
CA ALA A 161 23.92 -2.73 -23.11
C ALA A 161 23.76 -2.60 -21.59
N LEU A 162 23.08 -3.57 -20.96
CA LEU A 162 23.05 -3.65 -19.51
C LEU A 162 24.46 -3.87 -18.96
N PRO A 163 24.73 -3.46 -17.71
CA PRO A 163 25.99 -3.81 -17.05
C PRO A 163 26.21 -5.32 -17.03
N PRO A 164 27.45 -5.79 -16.77
CA PRO A 164 27.72 -7.21 -16.62
C PRO A 164 26.78 -7.86 -15.61
N ARG A 165 26.22 -9.01 -16.01
CA ARG A 165 25.51 -9.88 -15.07
C ARG A 165 26.50 -10.33 -14.00
N PHE A 166 26.11 -10.22 -12.74
CA PHE A 166 26.92 -10.75 -11.65
C PHE A 166 26.16 -11.82 -10.85
N MET A 167 24.82 -11.83 -10.88
CA MET A 167 24.02 -12.84 -10.21
C MET A 167 22.78 -13.17 -11.06
N SER A 168 22.31 -14.41 -10.97
CA SER A 168 21.03 -14.81 -11.54
C SER A 168 20.31 -15.76 -10.58
N TYR A 169 18.99 -15.76 -10.62
CA TYR A 169 18.15 -16.63 -9.81
C TYR A 169 17.24 -17.42 -10.73
N ALA A 170 17.33 -18.74 -10.71
CA ALA A 170 16.29 -19.57 -11.28
C ALA A 170 15.13 -19.59 -10.28
N VAL A 171 13.95 -19.19 -10.73
CA VAL A 171 12.76 -19.02 -9.88
C VAL A 171 11.58 -19.78 -10.44
N ARG A 172 10.74 -20.29 -9.54
CA ARG A 172 9.44 -20.87 -9.86
C ARG A 172 8.33 -20.15 -9.12
N GLY A 173 7.22 -19.90 -9.79
CA GLY A 173 6.04 -19.25 -9.25
C GLY A 173 5.42 -18.27 -10.25
N TRP A 174 4.72 -17.26 -9.73
CA TRP A 174 4.02 -16.28 -10.56
C TRP A 174 4.94 -15.15 -11.01
N LEU A 175 5.58 -15.32 -12.16
CA LEU A 175 6.64 -14.43 -12.65
C LEU A 175 6.24 -12.94 -12.72
N ASP A 176 5.00 -12.63 -13.10
CA ASP A 176 4.51 -11.25 -13.14
C ASP A 176 4.47 -10.59 -11.76
N GLU A 177 4.12 -11.37 -10.73
CA GLU A 177 4.14 -10.89 -9.34
C GLU A 177 5.56 -10.73 -8.84
N LEU A 178 6.42 -11.73 -9.08
CA LEU A 178 7.82 -11.66 -8.68
C LEU A 178 8.46 -10.41 -9.28
N HIS A 179 8.20 -10.12 -10.55
CA HIS A 179 8.70 -8.90 -11.19
C HIS A 179 8.14 -7.63 -10.54
N ALA A 180 6.81 -7.49 -10.42
CA ALA A 180 6.22 -6.27 -9.86
C ALA A 180 6.62 -6.03 -8.41
N THR A 181 6.46 -7.05 -7.55
CA THR A 181 6.74 -6.92 -6.14
C THR A 181 8.22 -6.68 -5.87
N LEU A 182 9.13 -7.23 -6.71
CA LEU A 182 10.56 -6.94 -6.65
C LEU A 182 10.85 -5.48 -7.01
N VAL A 183 10.34 -5.01 -8.16
CA VAL A 183 10.56 -3.63 -8.61
C VAL A 183 10.04 -2.62 -7.59
N VAL A 184 8.82 -2.83 -7.09
CA VAL A 184 8.21 -1.96 -6.06
C VAL A 184 9.02 -2.02 -4.76
N THR A 185 9.45 -3.21 -4.33
CA THR A 185 10.25 -3.35 -3.10
C THR A 185 11.57 -2.60 -3.20
N LEU A 186 12.26 -2.70 -4.33
CA LEU A 186 13.52 -1.98 -4.55
C LEU A 186 13.33 -0.45 -4.50
N GLU A 187 12.30 0.07 -5.19
CA GLU A 187 11.96 1.51 -5.18
C GLU A 187 11.54 2.01 -3.78
N GLU A 188 10.78 1.20 -3.03
CA GLU A 188 10.33 1.57 -1.68
C GLU A 188 11.49 1.74 -0.69
N THR A 189 12.63 1.08 -0.90
CA THR A 189 13.82 1.24 -0.03
C THR A 189 14.39 2.65 -0.03
N ARG A 190 14.08 3.48 -1.04
CA ARG A 190 14.66 4.83 -1.28
C ARG A 190 16.17 4.89 -1.47
N VAL A 191 16.89 3.79 -1.27
CA VAL A 191 18.32 3.66 -1.61
C VAL A 191 18.48 3.44 -3.11
N PHE A 192 17.57 2.66 -3.70
CA PHE A 192 17.52 2.40 -5.14
C PHE A 192 16.33 3.13 -5.74
N GLN A 193 16.59 4.01 -6.70
CA GLN A 193 15.55 4.75 -7.42
C GLN A 193 15.38 4.18 -8.83
N LEU A 194 14.14 3.83 -9.17
CA LEU A 194 13.71 3.36 -10.46
C LEU A 194 13.87 4.47 -11.49
N GLN A 195 14.74 4.23 -12.47
CA GLN A 195 15.05 5.15 -13.57
C GLN A 195 14.23 4.81 -14.80
N GLU A 196 14.28 3.54 -15.21
CA GLU A 196 13.59 3.04 -16.41
C GLU A 196 12.93 1.70 -16.13
N LEU A 197 11.80 1.47 -16.77
CA LEU A 197 10.98 0.28 -16.61
C LEU A 197 10.58 -0.24 -17.98
N TRP A 198 10.77 -1.54 -18.19
CA TRP A 198 10.37 -2.30 -19.37
C TRP A 198 9.55 -3.51 -18.96
N ARG A 199 8.98 -4.22 -19.93
CA ARG A 199 8.16 -5.42 -19.70
C ARG A 199 8.82 -6.44 -18.79
N ASP A 200 10.06 -6.76 -19.10
CA ASP A 200 10.83 -7.80 -18.40
C ASP A 200 12.16 -7.27 -17.84
N ALA A 201 12.26 -5.96 -17.61
CA ALA A 201 13.45 -5.37 -17.00
C ALA A 201 13.14 -4.08 -16.26
N ALA A 202 13.94 -3.77 -15.24
CA ALA A 202 13.93 -2.50 -14.55
C ALA A 202 15.35 -2.05 -14.23
N ALA A 203 15.61 -0.76 -14.44
CA ALA A 203 16.88 -0.11 -14.20
C ALA A 203 16.80 0.83 -13.01
N PHE A 204 17.84 0.81 -12.18
CA PHE A 204 17.92 1.58 -10.94
C PHE A 204 19.22 2.37 -10.88
N CYS A 205 19.19 3.47 -10.13
CA CYS A 205 20.39 4.15 -9.63
C CYS A 205 20.40 4.13 -8.10
N THR A 206 21.59 4.25 -7.52
CA THR A 206 21.73 4.51 -6.09
C THR A 206 21.55 6.00 -5.83
N VAL A 207 20.75 6.38 -4.84
CA VAL A 207 20.69 7.77 -4.38
C VAL A 207 22.04 8.09 -3.74
N ALA A 208 22.80 9.03 -4.32
CA ALA A 208 24.09 9.42 -3.76
C ALA A 208 23.90 9.93 -2.33
N SER A 209 24.53 9.29 -1.36
CA SER A 209 24.44 9.62 0.05
C SER A 209 25.35 10.79 0.44
N ASP A 210 25.37 11.86 -0.36
CA ASP A 210 26.03 13.11 0.01
C ASP A 210 25.11 14.32 -0.22
N GLY A 211 25.31 15.37 0.56
CA GLY A 211 24.50 16.60 0.58
C GLY A 211 24.56 17.47 -0.68
N SER A 212 24.71 16.89 -1.86
CA SER A 212 24.58 17.60 -3.12
C SER A 212 23.12 17.96 -3.37
N ARG A 213 22.81 19.23 -3.11
CA ARG A 213 21.53 19.88 -3.45
C ARG A 213 21.09 19.53 -4.89
N PRO A 214 19.80 19.25 -5.14
CA PRO A 214 19.28 19.26 -6.49
C PRO A 214 19.41 20.70 -7.04
N GLY A 215 20.33 20.90 -7.99
CA GLY A 215 20.50 22.17 -8.71
C GLY A 215 21.85 22.87 -8.64
N ALA A 216 22.91 22.27 -8.08
CA ALA A 216 24.26 22.82 -8.25
C ALA A 216 24.86 22.35 -9.59
N PRO A 217 25.34 23.24 -10.47
CA PRO A 217 26.03 22.82 -11.69
C PRO A 217 27.35 22.15 -11.31
N ALA A 218 27.54 20.91 -11.77
CA ALA A 218 28.79 20.19 -11.62
C ALA A 218 29.92 20.96 -12.32
N SER A 219 30.80 21.57 -11.54
CA SER A 219 32.04 22.15 -12.05
C SER A 219 33.04 21.03 -12.33
N GLY A 220 33.10 20.61 -13.60
CA GLY A 220 34.10 19.71 -14.17
C GLY A 220 33.48 18.57 -14.99
N PRO A 221 34.09 18.14 -16.12
CA PRO A 221 33.51 17.13 -17.00
C PRO A 221 33.70 15.74 -16.39
N ALA A 222 32.91 15.43 -15.37
CA ALA A 222 32.64 14.05 -15.03
C ALA A 222 31.72 13.53 -16.14
N LEU A 223 32.28 12.73 -17.03
CA LEU A 223 31.52 11.91 -17.97
C LEU A 223 30.59 11.03 -17.11
N ALA A 224 29.37 11.51 -16.84
CA ALA A 224 28.35 10.72 -16.16
C ALA A 224 28.19 9.45 -17.00
N PRO A 225 28.32 8.23 -16.42
CA PRO A 225 28.05 7.05 -17.20
C PRO A 225 26.59 7.13 -17.65
N SER A 226 26.38 7.28 -18.95
CA SER A 226 25.09 7.49 -19.61
C SER A 226 24.22 6.21 -19.63
N GLY A 227 24.24 5.42 -18.56
CA GLY A 227 23.55 4.15 -18.47
C GLY A 227 23.28 3.73 -17.01
N PRO A 228 22.33 2.81 -16.80
CA PRO A 228 21.91 2.42 -15.46
C PRO A 228 23.01 1.64 -14.73
N ALA A 229 23.31 2.04 -13.49
CA ALA A 229 24.32 1.39 -12.68
C ALA A 229 23.86 0.02 -12.14
N LEU A 230 22.55 -0.16 -12.00
CA LEU A 230 21.90 -1.37 -11.50
C LEU A 230 20.73 -1.73 -12.42
N ALA A 231 20.52 -3.02 -12.66
CA ALA A 231 19.30 -3.48 -13.31
C ALA A 231 18.93 -4.90 -12.89
N VAL A 232 17.64 -5.20 -12.97
CA VAL A 232 17.09 -6.55 -12.92
C VAL A 232 16.42 -6.86 -14.25
N GLN A 233 16.60 -8.08 -14.73
CA GLN A 233 15.99 -8.57 -15.97
C GLN A 233 15.34 -9.93 -15.71
N LEU A 234 14.07 -10.06 -16.05
CA LEU A 234 13.34 -11.31 -16.06
C LEU A 234 13.49 -11.97 -17.44
N GLN A 235 13.83 -13.25 -17.46
CA GLN A 235 13.72 -14.12 -18.62
C GLN A 235 12.69 -15.19 -18.29
N ARG A 236 11.72 -15.39 -19.17
CA ARG A 236 10.64 -16.36 -18.97
C ARG A 236 10.97 -17.62 -19.77
N ASP A 237 11.08 -18.75 -19.08
CA ASP A 237 11.29 -20.04 -19.73
C ASP A 237 9.93 -20.68 -20.03
N ASN A 238 8.97 -20.53 -19.11
CA ASN A 238 7.56 -20.86 -19.30
C ASN A 238 6.66 -19.98 -18.41
N ALA A 239 5.39 -20.36 -18.24
CA ALA A 239 4.42 -19.58 -17.47
C ALA A 239 4.72 -19.50 -15.96
N SER A 240 5.43 -20.49 -15.41
CA SER A 240 5.71 -20.61 -13.98
C SER A 240 7.20 -20.62 -13.64
N GLU A 241 8.09 -20.70 -14.62
CA GLU A 241 9.53 -20.79 -14.41
C GLU A 241 10.26 -19.75 -15.25
N GLY A 242 11.26 -19.13 -14.65
CA GLY A 242 12.08 -18.13 -15.30
C GLY A 242 13.36 -17.84 -14.53
N THR A 243 14.16 -16.96 -15.11
CA THR A 243 15.44 -16.52 -14.55
C THR A 243 15.42 -15.02 -14.31
N ILE A 244 15.68 -14.58 -13.09
CA ILE A 244 15.90 -13.16 -12.76
C ILE A 244 17.41 -12.91 -12.74
N THR A 245 17.90 -12.12 -13.69
CA THR A 245 19.31 -11.72 -13.80
C THR A 245 19.52 -10.35 -13.19
N VAL A 246 20.58 -10.20 -12.40
CA VAL A 246 20.99 -8.97 -11.73
C VAL A 246 22.27 -8.44 -12.36
N HIS A 247 22.21 -7.18 -12.76
CA HIS A 247 23.27 -6.46 -13.44
C HIS A 247 23.79 -5.33 -12.55
N THR A 248 25.12 -5.21 -12.45
CA THR A 248 25.78 -4.12 -11.71
C THR A 248 26.94 -3.55 -12.51
N ALA A 249 27.04 -2.23 -12.55
CA ALA A 249 28.22 -1.55 -13.07
C ALA A 249 29.43 -1.74 -12.14
N ALA A 250 30.62 -1.81 -12.73
CA ALA A 250 31.88 -1.93 -11.98
C ALA A 250 32.20 -0.67 -11.14
N SER A 251 31.59 0.47 -11.45
CA SER A 251 31.75 1.73 -10.72
C SER A 251 31.07 1.74 -9.34
N LEU A 252 30.20 0.76 -9.04
CA LEU A 252 29.53 0.67 -7.75
C LEU A 252 30.40 0.01 -6.69
N SER A 253 30.30 0.50 -5.46
CA SER A 253 30.98 -0.11 -4.31
C SER A 253 30.53 -1.56 -4.10
N LEU A 254 31.43 -2.41 -3.62
CA LEU A 254 31.12 -3.81 -3.31
C LEU A 254 29.99 -3.93 -2.28
N THR A 255 29.95 -3.03 -1.29
CA THR A 255 28.87 -2.97 -0.29
C THR A 255 27.50 -2.68 -0.92
N ALA A 256 27.40 -1.69 -1.82
CA ALA A 256 26.14 -1.37 -2.49
C ALA A 256 25.66 -2.55 -3.37
N ARG A 257 26.59 -3.21 -4.06
CA ARG A 257 26.29 -4.42 -4.84
C ARG A 257 25.81 -5.57 -3.95
N ALA A 258 26.43 -5.76 -2.78
CA ALA A 258 26.05 -6.79 -1.81
C ALA A 258 24.65 -6.50 -1.22
N GLN A 259 24.37 -5.26 -0.82
CA GLN A 259 23.05 -4.86 -0.32
C GLN A 259 21.95 -5.07 -1.38
N PHE A 260 22.20 -4.67 -2.62
CA PHE A 260 21.25 -4.88 -3.72
C PHE A 260 20.97 -6.38 -3.95
N ALA A 261 22.01 -7.21 -3.99
CA ALA A 261 21.86 -8.67 -4.10
C ALA A 261 21.10 -9.29 -2.92
N GLN A 262 21.34 -8.83 -1.69
CA GLN A 262 20.66 -9.36 -0.51
C GLN A 262 19.18 -9.02 -0.48
N LEU A 263 18.81 -7.81 -0.89
CA LEU A 263 17.40 -7.40 -1.01
C LEU A 263 16.67 -8.28 -2.03
N ILE A 264 17.27 -8.49 -3.20
CA ILE A 264 16.70 -9.37 -4.24
C ILE A 264 16.61 -10.80 -3.72
N HIS A 265 17.68 -11.35 -3.13
CA HIS A 265 17.69 -12.71 -2.62
C HIS A 265 16.62 -12.94 -1.55
N SER A 266 16.52 -12.04 -0.58
CA SER A 266 15.55 -12.12 0.52
C SER A 266 14.12 -12.00 0.00
N HIS A 267 13.88 -11.06 -0.93
CA HIS A 267 12.57 -10.91 -1.57
C HIS A 267 12.17 -12.19 -2.30
N LEU A 268 13.03 -12.72 -3.17
CA LEU A 268 12.72 -13.92 -3.96
C LEU A 268 12.51 -15.14 -3.07
N ARG A 269 13.32 -15.34 -2.02
CA ARG A 269 13.15 -16.45 -1.07
C ARG A 269 11.78 -16.42 -0.37
N ASN A 270 11.23 -15.23 -0.15
CA ASN A 270 9.94 -15.06 0.51
C ASN A 270 8.76 -15.11 -0.48
N ALA A 271 8.98 -14.74 -1.74
CA ALA A 271 7.91 -14.55 -2.71
C ALA A 271 7.74 -15.72 -3.70
N ALA A 272 8.82 -16.41 -4.06
CA ALA A 272 8.80 -17.50 -5.05
C ALA A 272 8.59 -18.87 -4.39
N GLU A 273 8.05 -19.83 -5.14
CA GLU A 273 7.89 -21.23 -4.68
C GLU A 273 9.24 -21.91 -4.47
N SER A 274 10.20 -21.61 -5.36
CA SER A 274 11.57 -22.08 -5.25
C SER A 274 12.53 -21.06 -5.84
N VAL A 275 13.73 -20.96 -5.26
CA VAL A 275 14.79 -20.05 -5.71
C VAL A 275 16.14 -20.76 -5.67
N GLU A 276 16.84 -20.77 -6.80
CA GLU A 276 18.22 -21.24 -6.90
C GLU A 276 19.13 -20.07 -7.30
N ARG A 277 20.05 -19.67 -6.42
CA ARG A 277 21.02 -18.58 -6.67
C ARG A 277 22.18 -19.10 -7.49
N ARG A 278 22.51 -18.41 -8.59
CA ARG A 278 23.69 -18.68 -9.44
C ARG A 278 24.55 -17.42 -9.55
N ARG A 279 25.83 -17.55 -9.18
CA ARG A 279 26.80 -16.45 -9.24
C ARG A 279 27.57 -16.48 -10.57
N HIS A 280 27.86 -15.30 -11.12
CA HIS A 280 28.56 -15.13 -12.41
C HIS A 280 29.97 -14.57 -12.19
N TRP A 281 30.99 -15.43 -12.07
CA TRP A 281 32.36 -14.97 -11.81
C TRP A 281 33.05 -14.44 -13.06
N LEU A 282 33.83 -13.38 -12.88
CA LEU A 282 34.80 -12.87 -13.85
C LEU A 282 36.20 -13.15 -13.29
N CYS A 283 37.15 -13.51 -14.16
CA CYS A 283 38.53 -13.67 -13.74
C CYS A 283 39.11 -12.32 -13.27
N PRO A 284 39.70 -12.22 -12.07
CA PRO A 284 40.28 -10.97 -11.58
C PRO A 284 41.53 -10.53 -12.36
N HIS A 285 42.08 -11.38 -13.23
CA HIS A 285 43.29 -11.09 -13.99
C HIS A 285 43.05 -10.69 -15.44
N CYS A 286 42.12 -11.36 -16.12
CA CYS A 286 41.83 -11.11 -17.54
C CYS A 286 40.37 -10.71 -17.80
N HIS A 287 39.54 -10.65 -16.76
CA HIS A 287 38.11 -10.32 -16.82
C HIS A 287 37.26 -11.24 -17.70
N ALA A 288 37.82 -12.37 -18.17
CA ALA A 288 37.07 -13.39 -18.89
C ALA A 288 35.99 -13.99 -17.98
N PRO A 289 34.75 -14.16 -18.47
CA PRO A 289 33.68 -14.79 -17.72
C PRO A 289 33.99 -16.27 -17.49
N LYS A 290 33.58 -16.79 -16.35
CA LYS A 290 33.66 -18.22 -16.04
C LYS A 290 32.40 -18.97 -16.43
N GLY A 291 32.59 -20.14 -17.06
CA GLY A 291 31.51 -20.99 -17.55
C GLY A 291 30.97 -21.97 -16.50
N ASN A 292 29.74 -22.42 -16.73
CA ASN A 292 28.97 -23.37 -15.94
C ASN A 292 28.78 -22.96 -14.46
N GLU A 293 27.94 -21.96 -14.26
CA GLU A 293 27.65 -21.35 -12.96
C GLU A 293 27.12 -22.37 -11.94
N ALA A 294 26.36 -23.38 -12.37
CA ALA A 294 25.83 -24.42 -11.49
C ALA A 294 26.94 -25.28 -10.87
N VAL A 295 27.93 -25.69 -11.66
CA VAL A 295 29.08 -26.48 -11.17
C VAL A 295 29.95 -25.63 -10.24
N LEU A 296 30.12 -24.34 -10.55
CA LEU A 296 30.89 -23.42 -9.71
C LEU A 296 30.19 -23.15 -8.37
N MET A 297 28.86 -23.03 -8.37
CA MET A 297 28.07 -22.92 -7.13
C MET A 297 28.19 -24.19 -6.26
N GLN A 298 28.04 -25.38 -6.84
CA GLN A 298 28.25 -26.65 -6.10
C GLN A 298 29.65 -26.73 -5.49
N LYS A 299 30.67 -26.26 -6.22
CA LYS A 299 32.04 -26.20 -5.71
C LYS A 299 32.19 -25.21 -4.57
N LEU A 300 31.59 -24.02 -4.68
CA LEU A 300 31.57 -23.03 -3.61
C LEU A 300 30.90 -23.57 -2.34
N GLU A 301 29.77 -24.25 -2.48
CA GLU A 301 29.03 -24.84 -1.36
C GLU A 301 29.82 -25.96 -0.66
N ARG A 302 30.55 -26.78 -1.43
CA ARG A 302 31.36 -27.87 -0.88
C ARG A 302 32.65 -27.39 -0.22
N ASP A 303 33.38 -26.47 -0.87
CA ASP A 303 34.75 -26.11 -0.50
C ASP A 303 34.84 -24.77 0.26
N GLY A 304 33.73 -24.01 0.34
CA GLY A 304 33.63 -22.75 1.09
C GLY A 304 34.71 -21.74 0.71
N GLU A 305 35.40 -21.17 1.71
CA GLU A 305 36.47 -20.18 1.53
C GLU A 305 37.66 -20.70 0.69
N GLN A 306 37.83 -22.02 0.61
CA GLN A 306 38.92 -22.65 -0.12
C GLN A 306 38.55 -22.91 -1.59
N ALA A 307 37.31 -22.66 -1.99
CA ALA A 307 36.82 -22.89 -3.33
C ALA A 307 37.59 -22.03 -4.36
N ARG A 308 38.36 -22.69 -5.23
CA ARG A 308 39.16 -22.05 -6.29
C ARG A 308 39.01 -22.77 -7.62
N VAL A 309 39.08 -22.05 -8.73
CA VAL A 309 39.08 -22.61 -10.09
C VAL A 309 40.13 -21.95 -10.98
N THR A 310 40.65 -22.63 -11.97
CA THR A 310 41.65 -22.09 -12.91
C THR A 310 40.96 -21.33 -14.04
N CYS A 311 41.45 -20.16 -14.44
CA CYS A 311 40.95 -19.42 -15.61
C CYS A 311 41.21 -20.15 -16.92
N ASP A 312 40.21 -20.26 -17.81
CA ASP A 312 40.37 -20.97 -19.10
C ASP A 312 41.12 -20.12 -20.14
N ALA A 313 41.27 -18.81 -19.89
CA ALA A 313 41.90 -17.87 -20.81
C ALA A 313 43.34 -17.51 -20.43
N CYS A 314 43.66 -17.49 -19.13
CA CYS A 314 44.99 -17.07 -18.66
C CYS A 314 45.62 -18.00 -17.62
N ASP A 315 45.02 -19.17 -17.38
CA ASP A 315 45.50 -20.23 -16.47
C ASP A 315 45.75 -19.81 -15.01
N LYS A 316 45.31 -18.62 -14.62
CA LYS A 316 45.48 -18.10 -13.25
C LYS A 316 44.33 -18.57 -12.35
N PRO A 317 44.59 -18.82 -11.05
CA PRO A 317 43.56 -19.23 -10.12
C PRO A 317 42.58 -18.09 -9.83
N ILE A 318 41.30 -18.44 -9.70
CA ILE A 318 40.17 -17.57 -9.40
C ILE A 318 39.56 -18.06 -8.07
N PRO A 319 39.53 -17.24 -7.02
CA PRO A 319 38.78 -17.56 -5.81
C PRO A 319 37.27 -17.46 -6.10
N LEU A 320 36.51 -18.50 -5.74
CA LEU A 320 35.04 -18.48 -5.84
C LEU A 320 34.42 -17.76 -4.64
N TYR A 321 35.02 -17.91 -3.46
CA TYR A 321 34.70 -17.13 -2.25
C TYR A 321 35.48 -15.80 -2.27
N ASP A 322 34.99 -14.86 -3.08
CA ASP A 322 35.58 -13.53 -3.26
C ASP A 322 35.13 -12.54 -2.17
N ASP A 323 35.58 -11.29 -2.25
CA ASP A 323 35.18 -10.23 -1.31
C ASP A 323 33.67 -9.97 -1.32
N LEU A 324 32.99 -10.26 -2.43
CA LEU A 324 31.54 -10.13 -2.51
C LEU A 324 30.86 -11.26 -1.74
N GLU A 325 31.28 -12.52 -1.88
CA GLU A 325 30.72 -13.62 -1.09
C GLU A 325 30.98 -13.42 0.42
N ARG A 326 32.13 -12.85 0.81
CA ARG A 326 32.38 -12.43 2.20
C ARG A 326 31.34 -11.42 2.69
N LEU A 327 31.07 -10.37 1.91
CA LEU A 327 30.04 -9.38 2.25
C LEU A 327 28.62 -9.96 2.24
N LEU A 328 28.34 -10.95 1.39
CA LEU A 328 27.04 -11.65 1.39
C LEU A 328 26.89 -12.59 2.59
N ALA A 329 28.00 -13.13 3.11
CA ALA A 329 28.02 -13.92 4.34
C ALA A 329 27.94 -13.04 5.60
N ASP A 330 28.36 -11.77 5.52
CA ASP A 330 28.37 -10.83 6.66
C ASP A 330 26.95 -10.59 7.23
N PRO A 331 26.70 -10.93 8.50
CA PRO A 331 25.44 -10.66 9.18
C PRO A 331 25.06 -9.18 9.21
N GLU A 332 26.04 -8.26 9.23
CA GLU A 332 25.78 -6.82 9.25
C GLU A 332 25.17 -6.34 7.93
N VAL A 333 25.72 -6.76 6.79
CA VAL A 333 25.16 -6.45 5.46
C VAL A 333 23.74 -7.01 5.33
N ARG A 334 23.50 -8.22 5.86
CA ARG A 334 22.17 -8.82 5.89
C ARG A 334 21.19 -8.03 6.77
N ARG A 335 21.61 -7.59 7.96
CA ARG A 335 20.80 -6.75 8.84
C ARG A 335 20.48 -5.39 8.21
N GLN A 336 21.47 -4.75 7.58
CA GLN A 336 21.27 -3.49 6.87
C GLN A 336 20.28 -3.64 5.71
N ALA A 337 20.43 -4.67 4.88
CA ALA A 337 19.48 -4.96 3.81
C ALA A 337 18.07 -5.23 4.35
N ALA A 338 17.94 -6.01 5.43
CA ALA A 338 16.65 -6.25 6.08
C ALA A 338 16.04 -4.98 6.67
N ALA A 339 16.86 -4.10 7.26
CA ALA A 339 16.41 -2.80 7.77
C ALA A 339 15.87 -1.92 6.64
N LEU A 340 16.53 -1.87 5.47
CA LEU A 340 16.05 -1.13 4.29
C LEU A 340 14.71 -1.68 3.75
N ALA A 341 14.48 -3.00 3.83
CA ALA A 341 13.21 -3.60 3.43
C ALA A 341 12.09 -3.38 4.47
N ASN A 342 12.46 -3.33 5.76
CA ASN A 342 11.55 -3.11 6.89
C ASN A 342 11.34 -1.63 7.23
N GLU A 343 12.13 -0.72 6.66
CA GLU A 343 11.77 0.67 6.41
C GLU A 343 10.63 0.78 5.37
N SER A 344 9.70 -0.19 5.39
CA SER A 344 8.32 0.04 4.96
C SER A 344 7.94 1.40 5.51
N PRO A 345 7.61 2.36 4.63
CA PRO A 345 7.52 3.74 5.02
C PRO A 345 6.55 3.78 6.19
N GLN A 346 7.03 4.16 7.38
CA GLN A 346 6.17 4.61 8.48
C GLN A 346 5.06 5.37 7.80
N LEU A 347 3.83 4.81 7.82
CA LEU A 347 2.76 5.13 6.86
C LEU A 347 2.93 6.59 6.44
N THR A 348 3.38 6.84 5.19
CA THR A 348 3.73 8.22 4.82
C THR A 348 2.58 9.14 5.24
N ALA A 349 2.84 10.37 5.70
CA ALA A 349 1.78 11.26 6.19
C ALA A 349 0.59 11.35 5.22
N ARG A 350 0.85 11.17 3.91
CA ARG A 350 -0.14 11.04 2.84
C ARG A 350 -0.96 9.73 2.89
N ARG A 351 -0.35 8.56 3.08
CA ARG A 351 -1.07 7.28 3.33
C ARG A 351 -1.93 7.39 4.60
N LYS A 352 -1.40 7.96 5.68
CA LYS A 352 -2.15 8.22 6.93
C LYS A 352 -3.36 9.14 6.69
N GLY A 353 -3.15 10.23 5.95
CA GLY A 353 -4.23 11.15 5.56
C GLY A 353 -5.31 10.45 4.74
N LYS A 354 -4.93 9.61 3.77
CA LYS A 354 -5.89 8.85 2.95
C LYS A 354 -6.68 7.82 3.79
N LEU A 355 -6.02 7.10 4.69
CA LEU A 355 -6.71 6.16 5.59
C LEU A 355 -7.71 6.89 6.51
N LEU A 356 -7.34 8.08 7.03
CA LEU A 356 -8.25 8.90 7.83
C LEU A 356 -9.43 9.41 6.99
N LEU A 357 -9.17 9.80 5.74
CA LEU A 357 -10.22 10.19 4.79
C LEU A 357 -11.24 9.08 4.57
N LEU A 358 -10.77 7.85 4.38
CA LEU A 358 -11.65 6.71 4.17
C LEU A 358 -12.39 6.28 5.44
N GLU A 359 -11.74 6.38 6.61
CA GLU A 359 -12.38 6.17 7.91
C GLU A 359 -13.56 7.14 8.12
N VAL A 360 -13.34 8.43 7.83
CA VAL A 360 -14.37 9.47 7.93
C VAL A 360 -15.45 9.28 6.85
N GLY A 361 -15.04 9.01 5.61
CA GLY A 361 -15.94 8.75 4.49
C GLY A 361 -16.88 7.55 4.74
N ALA A 362 -16.36 6.47 5.32
CA ALA A 362 -17.17 5.34 5.74
C ALA A 362 -18.24 5.75 6.76
N ARG A 363 -17.89 6.52 7.80
CA ARG A 363 -18.86 7.02 8.80
C ARG A 363 -19.94 7.90 8.18
N LEU A 364 -19.58 8.76 7.23
CA LEU A 364 -20.52 9.60 6.48
C LEU A 364 -21.48 8.77 5.61
N THR A 365 -20.94 7.81 4.86
CA THR A 365 -21.71 6.88 4.01
C THR A 365 -22.73 6.10 4.84
N SER A 366 -22.28 5.63 6.01
CA SER A 366 -23.10 4.86 6.94
C SER A 366 -24.23 5.69 7.54
N ALA A 367 -24.02 7.00 7.66
CA ALA A 367 -25.05 7.95 8.04
C ALA A 367 -26.01 8.30 6.88
N ASN A 368 -25.91 7.61 5.74
CA ASN A 368 -26.61 7.90 4.49
C ASN A 368 -26.27 9.28 3.90
N GLN A 369 -25.06 9.80 4.12
CA GLN A 369 -24.64 11.11 3.62
C GLN A 369 -23.71 10.98 2.42
N LYS A 370 -23.78 11.95 1.50
CA LYS A 370 -22.91 12.00 0.32
C LYS A 370 -21.63 12.75 0.65
N TRP A 371 -20.51 12.31 0.09
CA TRP A 371 -19.23 12.98 0.28
C TRP A 371 -18.36 12.85 -0.96
N GLN A 372 -17.48 13.82 -1.15
CA GLN A 372 -16.46 13.81 -2.18
C GLN A 372 -15.13 14.29 -1.63
N GLU A 373 -14.06 13.63 -2.05
CA GLU A 373 -12.69 14.08 -1.79
C GLU A 373 -12.41 15.32 -2.63
N VAL A 374 -11.86 16.35 -1.98
CA VAL A 374 -11.39 17.55 -2.70
C VAL A 374 -9.99 17.24 -3.23
N THR A 375 -9.82 17.33 -4.55
CA THR A 375 -8.60 16.89 -5.23
C THR A 375 -7.37 17.66 -4.73
N PRO A 376 -6.19 17.02 -4.56
CA PRO A 376 -5.03 17.62 -3.90
C PRO A 376 -4.22 18.62 -4.75
N ASP A 377 -4.78 19.13 -5.85
CA ASP A 377 -4.02 19.95 -6.81
C ASP A 377 -3.62 21.32 -6.23
N GLU A 378 -4.28 21.75 -5.13
CA GLU A 378 -3.90 22.94 -4.38
C GLU A 378 -3.95 22.65 -2.86
N ASP A 379 -2.87 22.97 -2.13
CA ASP A 379 -2.73 22.79 -0.67
C ASP A 379 -3.57 23.83 0.10
N ASP A 380 -4.87 23.76 -0.13
CA ASP A 380 -5.90 24.74 0.26
C ASP A 380 -6.50 24.47 1.63
N GLY A 381 -6.24 23.29 2.19
CA GLY A 381 -6.62 22.97 3.56
C GLY A 381 -8.05 22.45 3.74
N ILE A 382 -8.68 21.93 2.68
CA ILE A 382 -9.93 21.16 2.76
C ILE A 382 -9.67 19.80 2.10
N ASP A 383 -10.04 18.71 2.76
CA ASP A 383 -9.81 17.36 2.25
C ASP A 383 -11.12 16.66 1.83
N LEU A 384 -12.25 16.98 2.46
CA LEU A 384 -13.56 16.43 2.14
C LEU A 384 -14.64 17.51 2.06
N GLN A 385 -15.54 17.35 1.11
CA GLN A 385 -16.83 18.03 1.08
C GLN A 385 -17.94 17.00 1.31
N VAL A 386 -18.86 17.33 2.22
CA VAL A 386 -20.01 16.50 2.60
C VAL A 386 -21.27 17.20 2.15
N GLU A 387 -22.13 16.50 1.42
CA GLU A 387 -23.49 16.94 1.10
C GLU A 387 -24.48 16.13 1.94
N PHE A 388 -25.29 16.83 2.73
CA PHE A 388 -26.31 16.17 3.53
C PHE A 388 -27.50 15.75 2.66
N THR A 389 -28.08 14.59 2.96
CA THR A 389 -29.25 14.07 2.25
C THR A 389 -30.54 14.25 3.05
N ASP A 390 -31.67 14.24 2.35
CA ASP A 390 -32.99 14.08 2.97
C ASP A 390 -33.19 12.63 3.47
N ASP A 391 -34.37 12.35 4.05
CA ASP A 391 -34.67 11.04 4.62
C ASP A 391 -34.81 9.94 3.55
N ASP A 392 -35.01 10.34 2.29
CA ASP A 392 -35.06 9.46 1.12
C ASP A 392 -33.68 9.26 0.47
N GLY A 393 -32.63 9.91 1.00
CA GLY A 393 -31.25 9.81 0.48
C GLY A 393 -30.94 10.74 -0.69
N ASN A 394 -31.84 11.67 -1.05
CA ASN A 394 -31.58 12.67 -2.08
C ASN A 394 -30.68 13.78 -1.55
N GLY A 395 -29.84 14.34 -2.43
CA GLY A 395 -28.95 15.44 -2.04
C GLY A 395 -29.75 16.71 -1.77
N THR A 396 -29.48 17.37 -0.65
CA THR A 396 -30.19 18.61 -0.27
C THR A 396 -29.50 19.87 -0.80
N GLY A 397 -28.34 19.74 -1.44
CA GLY A 397 -27.49 20.88 -1.80
C GLY A 397 -26.91 21.63 -0.59
N ARG A 398 -26.97 21.05 0.61
CA ARG A 398 -26.41 21.62 1.85
C ARG A 398 -25.09 20.96 2.20
N TYR A 399 -24.06 21.78 2.38
CA TYR A 399 -22.68 21.33 2.46
C TYR A 399 -22.04 21.59 3.82
N LEU A 400 -21.09 20.73 4.15
CA LEU A 400 -20.13 20.88 5.23
C LEU A 400 -18.76 20.43 4.72
N TYR A 401 -17.69 21.05 5.23
CA TYR A 401 -16.33 20.80 4.77
C TYR A 401 -15.47 20.25 5.90
N LEU A 402 -14.55 19.34 5.59
CA LEU A 402 -13.65 18.73 6.57
C LEU A 402 -12.19 18.95 6.16
N GLN A 403 -11.39 19.37 7.15
CA GLN A 403 -9.94 19.23 7.12
C GLN A 403 -9.56 18.07 8.04
N LEU A 404 -8.86 17.09 7.49
CA LEU A 404 -8.36 15.90 8.15
C LEU A 404 -6.88 16.04 8.49
N LYS A 405 -6.50 15.60 9.69
CA LYS A 405 -5.10 15.55 10.15
C LYS A 405 -4.84 14.22 10.85
N ALA A 406 -3.99 13.39 10.26
CA ALA A 406 -3.70 12.05 10.75
C ALA A 406 -2.38 12.00 11.54
N GLY A 407 -2.43 11.44 12.75
CA GLY A 407 -1.25 11.17 13.58
C GLY A 407 -1.08 12.12 14.78
N PRO A 408 -0.20 11.75 15.72
CA PRO A 408 -0.08 12.44 17.02
C PRO A 408 0.58 13.82 16.94
N SER A 409 1.30 14.14 15.85
CA SER A 409 2.08 15.37 15.70
C SER A 409 1.26 16.65 15.55
N HIS A 410 -0.06 16.55 15.38
CA HIS A 410 -0.94 17.68 15.11
C HIS A 410 -1.43 18.40 16.37
N LEU A 411 -1.45 17.71 17.51
CA LEU A 411 -1.85 18.28 18.79
C LEU A 411 -0.66 18.30 19.75
N ARG A 412 -0.45 19.44 20.40
CA ARG A 412 0.49 19.57 21.51
C ARG A 412 -0.28 19.72 22.80
N ARG A 413 -0.06 18.82 23.75
CA ARG A 413 -0.65 18.94 25.09
C ARG A 413 0.19 19.90 25.94
N ARG A 414 -0.44 20.90 26.53
CA ARG A 414 0.17 21.85 27.47
C ARG A 414 0.19 21.26 28.88
N ALA A 415 1.01 21.86 29.74
CA ALA A 415 1.15 21.46 31.15
C ALA A 415 -0.18 21.59 31.94
N ASP A 416 -1.07 22.47 31.50
CA ASP A 416 -2.43 22.66 32.05
C ASP A 416 -3.45 21.63 31.52
N GLY A 417 -3.00 20.65 30.73
CA GLY A 417 -3.83 19.56 30.21
C GLY A 417 -4.53 19.88 28.87
N ARG A 418 -4.55 21.14 28.43
CA ARG A 418 -5.20 21.56 27.18
C ARG A 418 -4.45 21.08 25.94
N GLU A 419 -5.20 20.70 24.90
CA GLU A 419 -4.63 20.29 23.62
C GLU A 419 -4.65 21.47 22.65
N MET A 420 -3.50 21.80 22.08
CA MET A 420 -3.36 22.91 21.14
C MET A 420 -3.07 22.40 19.73
N PHE A 421 -3.84 22.89 18.77
CA PHE A 421 -3.59 22.67 17.35
C PHE A 421 -2.79 23.84 16.77
N ALA A 422 -1.67 23.54 16.11
CA ALA A 422 -0.80 24.56 15.50
C ALA A 422 -1.20 24.83 14.04
N ILE A 423 -1.49 26.10 13.73
CA ILE A 423 -1.80 26.54 12.36
C ILE A 423 -0.49 26.93 11.68
N LYS A 424 -0.01 26.08 10.77
CA LYS A 424 1.29 26.26 10.10
C LYS A 424 1.24 27.31 8.99
N LYS A 425 0.09 27.48 8.34
CA LYS A 425 -0.08 28.38 7.20
C LYS A 425 -1.24 29.33 7.49
N PRO A 426 -0.99 30.64 7.69
CA PRO A 426 -2.04 31.63 7.96
C PRO A 426 -3.13 31.66 6.88
N ARG A 427 -2.78 31.36 5.62
CA ARG A 427 -3.74 31.29 4.50
C ARG A 427 -4.89 30.30 4.73
N TRP A 428 -4.66 29.22 5.51
CA TRP A 428 -5.73 28.25 5.81
C TRP A 428 -6.87 28.88 6.61
N ILE A 429 -6.59 29.92 7.41
CA ILE A 429 -7.64 30.64 8.15
C ILE A 429 -8.61 31.29 7.18
N HIS A 430 -8.11 31.85 6.08
CA HIS A 430 -8.94 32.40 5.02
C HIS A 430 -9.81 31.32 4.39
N THR A 431 -9.19 30.21 3.95
CA THR A 431 -9.92 29.10 3.35
C THR A 431 -10.98 28.51 4.29
N TRP A 432 -10.67 28.36 5.57
CA TRP A 432 -11.58 27.77 6.56
C TRP A 432 -12.73 28.69 6.98
N THR A 433 -12.58 30.01 6.85
CA THR A 433 -13.61 30.98 7.26
C THR A 433 -14.52 31.42 6.13
N GLN A 434 -14.11 31.18 4.88
CA GLN A 434 -14.84 31.62 3.68
C GLN A 434 -15.62 30.52 2.95
N GLN A 435 -15.57 29.28 3.43
CA GLN A 435 -16.40 28.22 2.85
C GLN A 435 -17.88 28.56 3.00
N PRO A 436 -18.73 28.17 2.03
CA PRO A 436 -20.17 28.44 2.07
C PRO A 436 -20.91 27.61 3.15
N GLY A 437 -20.23 26.65 3.77
CA GLY A 437 -20.71 25.87 4.91
C GLY A 437 -19.62 25.78 5.98
N PRO A 438 -19.96 25.27 7.18
CA PRO A 438 -19.01 25.20 8.28
C PRO A 438 -17.87 24.23 7.96
N VAL A 439 -16.71 24.53 8.55
CA VAL A 439 -15.50 23.72 8.40
C VAL A 439 -15.21 23.01 9.71
N MET A 440 -15.08 21.68 9.65
CA MET A 440 -14.67 20.86 10.78
C MET A 440 -13.21 20.46 10.64
N LEU A 441 -12.46 20.58 11.73
CA LEU A 441 -11.13 19.99 11.87
C LEU A 441 -11.30 18.60 12.49
N VAL A 442 -10.89 17.55 11.78
CA VAL A 442 -10.94 16.16 12.23
C VAL A 442 -9.51 15.62 12.42
N ILE A 443 -9.25 15.03 13.57
CA ILE A 443 -7.95 14.48 13.95
C ILE A 443 -8.08 13.00 14.26
N GLY A 444 -7.33 12.17 13.53
CA GLY A 444 -7.24 10.73 13.76
C GLY A 444 -5.95 10.36 14.50
N ARG A 445 -6.08 9.64 15.63
CA ARG A 445 -4.97 9.04 16.38
C ARG A 445 -4.86 7.55 16.10
N GLU A 446 -3.64 7.09 15.88
CA GLU A 446 -3.30 5.69 15.59
C GLU A 446 -3.28 4.83 16.86
N ALA A 447 -3.48 3.52 16.71
CA ALA A 447 -3.27 2.56 17.79
C ALA A 447 -1.77 2.37 18.08
N GLY A 448 -1.36 2.38 19.35
CA GLY A 448 0.02 2.09 19.75
C GLY A 448 0.37 0.60 19.55
N PHE A 449 1.52 0.31 18.95
CA PHE A 449 2.05 -1.05 18.82
C PHE A 449 2.73 -1.45 20.14
N ASP A 450 2.07 -2.28 20.96
CA ASP A 450 2.78 -3.09 21.97
C ASP A 450 3.44 -4.29 21.29
N LEU A 451 4.77 -4.35 21.36
CA LEU A 451 5.60 -5.52 21.02
C LEU A 451 5.52 -6.50 22.20
N ASP A 452 5.27 -7.79 21.91
CA ASP A 452 5.49 -8.99 22.76
C ASP A 452 4.34 -9.99 22.57
N ALA A 453 4.46 -10.86 21.55
CA ALA A 453 3.80 -12.17 21.50
C ALA A 453 4.43 -13.02 20.38
N GLU A 454 5.31 -13.95 20.77
CA GLU A 454 5.75 -15.10 19.99
C GLU A 454 4.60 -16.12 19.84
N CYS A 455 4.57 -16.89 18.73
CA CYS A 455 4.17 -18.31 18.70
C CYS A 455 4.44 -18.95 17.32
N ASP A 456 5.03 -20.14 17.38
CA ASP A 456 5.34 -21.09 16.31
C ASP A 456 4.09 -21.81 15.73
N ASP A 457 4.19 -22.30 14.48
CA ASP A 457 4.02 -23.73 14.12
C ASP A 457 3.86 -24.00 12.60
N GLU A 458 4.50 -25.09 12.14
CA GLU A 458 4.49 -25.72 10.79
C GLU A 458 3.23 -26.56 10.52
N VAL A 459 2.73 -26.66 9.25
CA VAL A 459 2.13 -27.88 8.61
C VAL A 459 2.06 -27.69 7.06
N ALA A 460 2.13 -28.77 6.26
CA ALA A 460 2.33 -28.80 4.79
C ALA A 460 1.28 -29.55 3.90
N PHE A 461 1.15 -29.13 2.60
CA PHE A 461 0.69 -29.76 1.30
C PHE A 461 -0.74 -30.36 1.11
N PRO A 462 -1.32 -30.66 -0.11
CA PRO A 462 -0.80 -30.68 -1.52
C PRO A 462 -1.70 -30.05 -2.66
N HIS A 463 -1.34 -30.33 -3.94
CA HIS A 463 -1.57 -29.58 -5.21
C HIS A 463 -2.76 -29.95 -6.15
N THR A 464 -2.85 -29.16 -7.26
CA THR A 464 -3.34 -29.40 -8.67
C THR A 464 -4.70 -28.76 -9.04
N THR A 465 -5.02 -28.20 -10.23
CA THR A 465 -4.51 -28.29 -11.63
C THR A 465 -4.91 -27.05 -12.49
N THR A 466 -4.08 -26.72 -13.49
CA THR A 466 -4.18 -26.07 -14.85
C THR A 466 -5.48 -25.48 -15.43
N THR A 467 -5.52 -24.62 -16.47
CA THR A 467 -4.61 -23.70 -17.21
C THR A 467 -5.48 -22.89 -18.21
N ALA A 468 -5.06 -21.66 -18.52
CA ALA A 468 -5.08 -20.99 -19.83
C ALA A 468 -5.79 -19.63 -19.94
N GLU A 469 -7.04 -19.45 -19.49
CA GLU A 469 -7.77 -18.17 -19.72
C GLU A 469 -7.99 -17.33 -18.44
N ARG A 470 -7.57 -17.86 -17.29
CA ARG A 470 -7.78 -17.27 -15.95
C ARG A 470 -6.70 -16.28 -15.51
N ILE A 471 -5.59 -16.13 -16.21
CA ILE A 471 -4.33 -15.68 -15.60
C ILE A 471 -4.33 -14.20 -15.17
N LEU A 472 -5.12 -13.30 -15.78
CA LEU A 472 -5.10 -11.88 -15.41
C LEU A 472 -6.25 -11.46 -14.48
N SER A 473 -7.45 -12.01 -14.70
CA SER A 473 -8.60 -11.81 -13.79
C SER A 473 -8.45 -12.64 -12.52
N ALA A 474 -7.84 -13.83 -12.57
CA ALA A 474 -7.59 -14.67 -11.40
C ALA A 474 -6.27 -14.33 -10.70
N ALA A 475 -5.24 -13.72 -11.31
CA ALA A 475 -4.11 -13.23 -10.50
C ALA A 475 -4.53 -12.12 -9.51
N ILE A 476 -5.50 -11.29 -9.88
CA ILE A 476 -6.10 -10.28 -8.99
C ILE A 476 -7.18 -10.93 -8.08
N VAL A 477 -8.12 -11.71 -8.65
CA VAL A 477 -9.25 -12.32 -7.90
C VAL A 477 -8.89 -13.57 -7.10
N GLN A 478 -8.03 -14.43 -7.63
CA GLN A 478 -7.54 -15.62 -6.96
C GLN A 478 -6.49 -15.23 -5.92
N ARG A 479 -5.67 -14.18 -6.07
CA ARG A 479 -4.87 -13.67 -4.91
C ARG A 479 -5.68 -12.92 -3.88
N LEU A 480 -6.78 -12.27 -4.25
CA LEU A 480 -7.77 -11.85 -3.27
C LEU A 480 -8.32 -13.06 -2.48
N LYS A 481 -8.18 -14.30 -2.97
CA LYS A 481 -8.70 -15.53 -2.36
C LYS A 481 -7.66 -16.56 -1.87
N SER A 482 -6.41 -16.57 -2.35
CA SER A 482 -5.49 -17.73 -2.25
C SER A 482 -4.24 -17.48 -1.41
N ARG A 483 -3.92 -16.24 -1.04
CA ARG A 483 -2.98 -15.93 0.06
C ARG A 483 -3.70 -15.63 1.39
N HIS A 484 -4.98 -15.93 1.40
CA HIS A 484 -5.87 -15.79 2.54
C HIS A 484 -5.59 -16.85 3.63
N SER A 485 -4.88 -17.95 3.30
CA SER A 485 -4.52 -19.01 4.26
C SER A 485 -3.06 -19.02 4.75
N GLU A 486 -2.09 -18.42 4.06
CA GLU A 486 -0.65 -18.69 4.35
C GLU A 486 0.14 -17.54 4.98
N PHE A 487 -0.48 -16.39 5.28
CA PHE A 487 0.18 -15.27 5.96
C PHE A 487 -0.62 -14.63 7.10
N PHE A 488 -1.79 -15.17 7.44
CA PHE A 488 -2.62 -14.69 8.55
C PHE A 488 -2.30 -15.42 9.87
N SER A 489 -1.11 -15.15 10.39
CA SER A 489 -0.84 -15.26 11.84
C SER A 489 -0.50 -13.89 12.47
N THR A 490 -0.23 -12.84 11.68
CA THR A 490 0.18 -11.53 12.25
C THR A 490 -0.58 -10.30 11.77
N SER A 491 -1.64 -10.44 10.98
CA SER A 491 -2.69 -9.40 10.97
C SER A 491 -3.43 -9.51 12.30
N ARG A 492 -3.01 -8.72 13.29
CA ARG A 492 -3.74 -8.50 14.54
C ARG A 492 -5.18 -8.11 14.20
N SER A 493 -6.05 -9.11 14.19
CA SER A 493 -7.50 -8.93 14.17
C SER A 493 -7.86 -8.09 15.40
N GLY A 494 -8.14 -6.80 15.19
CA GLY A 494 -8.67 -5.93 16.24
C GLY A 494 -8.11 -4.51 16.33
N SER A 495 -7.09 -4.12 15.57
CA SER A 495 -6.58 -2.74 15.64
C SER A 495 -7.09 -1.90 14.47
N ARG A 496 -8.12 -1.07 14.70
CA ARG A 496 -8.48 0.03 13.77
C ARG A 496 -7.22 0.84 13.45
N ALA A 497 -7.05 1.29 12.21
CA ALA A 497 -5.97 2.23 11.87
C ALA A 497 -6.07 3.53 12.69
N PHE A 498 -7.30 3.99 12.96
CA PHE A 498 -7.59 5.12 13.85
C PHE A 498 -8.65 4.74 14.90
N PRO A 499 -8.28 4.16 16.04
CA PRO A 499 -9.24 3.85 17.11
C PRO A 499 -9.89 5.09 17.71
N ASP A 500 -9.19 6.24 17.70
CA ASP A 500 -9.66 7.52 18.21
C ASP A 500 -9.68 8.56 17.08
N VAL A 501 -10.87 9.03 16.72
CA VAL A 501 -11.05 10.11 15.74
C VAL A 501 -11.94 11.16 16.38
N ARG A 502 -11.43 12.38 16.50
CA ARG A 502 -12.11 13.51 17.14
C ARG A 502 -12.26 14.67 16.17
N TRP A 503 -13.30 15.47 16.36
CA TRP A 503 -13.60 16.61 15.51
C TRP A 503 -13.94 17.85 16.33
N MET A 504 -13.74 19.02 15.73
CA MET A 504 -14.28 20.29 16.22
C MET A 504 -14.65 21.21 15.06
N GLU A 505 -15.57 22.15 15.28
CA GLU A 505 -15.87 23.19 14.30
C GLU A 505 -14.85 24.32 14.34
N ILE A 506 -13.88 24.29 13.43
CA ILE A 506 -12.78 25.25 13.40
C ILE A 506 -13.20 26.61 12.83
N SER A 507 -14.17 26.65 11.90
CA SER A 507 -14.65 27.90 11.30
C SER A 507 -15.21 28.86 12.34
N SER A 508 -16.08 28.38 13.24
CA SER A 508 -16.67 29.20 14.30
C SER A 508 -15.67 29.68 15.34
N VAL A 509 -14.63 28.90 15.64
CA VAL A 509 -13.54 29.32 16.52
C VAL A 509 -12.76 30.48 15.89
N LEU A 510 -12.38 30.34 14.61
CA LEU A 510 -11.61 31.35 13.90
C LEU A 510 -12.41 32.63 13.65
N GLN A 511 -13.69 32.53 13.31
CA GLN A 511 -14.56 33.70 13.16
C GLN A 511 -14.65 34.53 14.45
N ARG A 512 -14.67 33.89 15.62
CA ARG A 512 -14.64 34.60 16.92
C ARG A 512 -13.31 35.33 17.15
N GLU A 513 -12.18 34.72 16.81
CA GLU A 513 -10.86 35.36 16.94
C GLU A 513 -10.70 36.55 15.98
N LEU A 514 -11.20 36.42 14.74
CA LEU A 514 -11.21 37.51 13.76
C LEU A 514 -12.15 38.65 14.20
N ALA A 515 -13.33 38.32 14.73
CA ALA A 515 -14.27 39.32 15.29
C ALA A 515 -13.70 40.04 16.53
N ALA A 516 -12.82 39.37 17.28
CA ALA A 516 -12.06 39.97 18.38
C ALA A 516 -10.89 40.86 17.91
N GLY A 517 -10.73 41.06 16.60
CA GLY A 517 -9.75 41.98 16.01
C GLY A 517 -8.36 41.38 15.78
N ARG A 518 -8.18 40.07 15.97
CA ARG A 518 -6.90 39.41 15.63
C ARG A 518 -6.76 39.25 14.12
N ARG A 519 -5.55 39.43 13.62
CA ARG A 519 -5.24 39.16 12.21
C ARG A 519 -4.89 37.68 12.00
N PRO A 520 -5.14 37.10 10.81
CA PRO A 520 -4.81 35.71 10.52
C PRO A 520 -3.36 35.31 10.85
N GLU A 521 -2.39 36.21 10.64
CA GLU A 521 -0.97 35.96 10.91
C GLU A 521 -0.64 35.84 12.42
N GLU A 522 -1.53 36.36 13.27
CA GLU A 522 -1.38 36.36 14.73
C GLU A 522 -1.96 35.07 15.35
N ILE A 523 -2.85 34.37 14.64
CA ILE A 523 -3.51 33.14 15.10
C ILE A 523 -2.65 31.93 14.73
N LYS A 524 -1.61 31.69 15.54
CA LYS A 524 -0.65 30.59 15.31
C LYS A 524 -1.07 29.24 15.89
N GLN A 525 -1.99 29.26 16.85
CA GLN A 525 -2.50 28.06 17.52
C GLN A 525 -3.90 28.31 18.05
N ILE A 526 -4.70 27.25 18.11
CA ILE A 526 -6.04 27.24 18.69
C ILE A 526 -6.16 26.08 19.68
N GLU A 527 -7.02 26.24 20.68
CA GLU A 527 -7.38 25.15 21.57
C GLU A 527 -8.24 24.14 20.81
N PHE A 528 -7.93 22.84 20.95
CA PHE A 528 -8.65 21.74 20.33
C PHE A 528 -9.52 21.02 21.38
N GLU A 529 -10.75 21.47 21.53
CA GLU A 529 -11.84 20.80 22.24
C GLU A 529 -12.53 19.78 21.31
N GLY A 530 -11.87 18.63 21.09
CA GLY A 530 -12.36 17.61 20.16
C GLY A 530 -13.42 16.68 20.75
N GLU A 531 -14.57 16.57 20.09
CA GLU A 531 -15.60 15.55 20.35
C GLU A 531 -15.32 14.26 19.56
N PRO A 532 -15.70 13.07 20.06
CA PRO A 532 -15.66 11.84 19.27
C PRO A 532 -16.47 11.97 17.98
N LEU A 533 -15.86 11.58 16.86
CA LEU A 533 -16.58 11.47 15.60
C LEU A 533 -17.26 10.10 15.56
N ASP A 534 -18.58 10.05 15.65
CA ASP A 534 -19.33 8.82 15.48
C ASP A 534 -20.58 9.09 14.64
N MET A 535 -21.39 8.06 14.43
CA MET A 535 -22.66 8.18 13.73
C MET A 535 -23.56 9.26 14.33
N ALA A 536 -23.63 9.34 15.67
CA ALA A 536 -24.48 10.33 16.34
C ALA A 536 -23.97 11.75 16.08
N SER A 537 -22.65 11.95 16.02
CA SER A 537 -22.02 13.22 15.63
C SER A 537 -22.40 13.62 14.20
N VAL A 538 -22.33 12.69 13.23
CA VAL A 538 -22.75 12.98 11.84
C VAL A 538 -24.25 13.31 11.76
N LEU A 539 -25.10 12.60 12.48
CA LEU A 539 -26.54 12.90 12.54
C LEU A 539 -26.85 14.22 13.27
N ARG A 540 -26.02 14.63 14.26
CA ARG A 540 -26.10 15.97 14.86
C ARG A 540 -25.75 17.04 13.84
N TRP A 541 -24.68 16.85 13.06
CA TRP A 541 -24.34 17.78 11.98
C TRP A 541 -25.47 17.90 10.98
N ARG A 542 -26.00 16.78 10.49
CA ARG A 542 -27.14 16.76 9.56
C ARG A 542 -28.31 17.57 10.09
N ARG A 543 -28.78 17.27 11.30
CA ARG A 543 -29.92 17.98 11.91
C ARG A 543 -29.68 19.47 12.01
N ARG A 544 -28.47 19.88 12.43
CA ARG A 544 -28.13 21.30 12.55
C ARG A 544 -28.14 22.01 11.19
N ILE A 545 -27.42 21.46 10.21
CA ILE A 545 -27.28 22.05 8.87
C ILE A 545 -28.62 22.11 8.13
N LEU A 546 -29.46 21.08 8.28
CA LEU A 546 -30.80 21.08 7.68
C LEU A 546 -31.78 21.99 8.43
N ALA A 547 -31.64 22.15 9.76
CA ALA A 547 -32.48 23.06 10.54
C ALA A 547 -32.16 24.54 10.29
N GLU A 548 -30.89 24.89 10.10
CA GLU A 548 -30.47 26.25 9.70
C GLU A 548 -31.02 26.68 8.33
N ALA A 549 -31.49 25.71 7.53
CA ALA A 549 -32.08 25.91 6.21
C ALA A 549 -33.61 26.00 6.21
N ALA A 550 -34.29 25.69 7.31
CA ALA A 550 -35.73 25.82 7.40
C ALA A 550 -36.10 27.31 7.47
N PRO A 551 -37.01 27.83 6.63
CA PRO A 551 -37.50 29.19 6.78
C PRO A 551 -38.11 29.33 8.17
N ALA A 552 -37.73 30.40 8.89
CA ALA A 552 -38.40 30.76 10.13
C ALA A 552 -39.90 30.92 9.82
N ILE A 553 -40.72 30.05 10.41
CA ILE A 553 -42.18 30.10 10.30
C ILE A 553 -42.70 31.24 11.17
#